data_AF-A0A821MDB8-F1
#
_entry.id   AF-A0A821MDB8-F1
#
_cell.length_a   1.000
_cell.length_b   1.000
_cell.length_c   1.000
_cell.angle_alpha   90.00
_cell.angle_beta   90.00
_cell.angle_gamma   90.00
#
_symmetry.space_group_name_H-M   'P 1'
#
loop_
_entity.id
_entity.type
_entity.pdbx_description
1 polymer ?
#
loop_
_entity_poly.entity_id
_entity_poly.type
_entity_poly.pdbx_seq_one_letter_code
_entity_poly.pdbx_strand_id
1 'polypeptide(L)'
;MLNADCVYSTWKIHLRRISGFFKPHEQQHWNTKYKAAQTIFGNCPASLATRSAIKLAHKVLYDQTLRHHENGQLTNADDLWKFVFSDRTTQRIKPCIYTYVINDNTWHFSETDVQFFADLASKHALLANGSKYVRYAGEFHPRPKYGWDRCDDEWELVFDNGSGTYAPNPDLLINLKELLLFNFPGLNIVTYEYKDPRLKESVTELKRA
;
A
#
# COMPACT_ATOMS: atom_id res chain seq x y z
N MET A 1 21.33 14.10 0.69
CA MET A 1 20.15 14.51 1.46
C MET A 1 19.00 13.61 1.04
N LEU A 2 18.51 12.79 1.96
CA LEU A 2 17.37 11.88 1.74
C LEU A 2 16.33 12.29 2.78
N ASN A 3 15.17 12.73 2.31
CA ASN A 3 13.98 13.09 3.08
C ASN A 3 14.07 14.21 4.12
N ALA A 4 15.10 15.08 4.09
CA ALA A 4 15.01 16.33 4.87
C ALA A 4 13.93 17.29 4.30
N ASP A 5 13.61 17.18 3.00
CA ASP A 5 12.70 18.10 2.30
C ASP A 5 11.44 17.45 1.71
N CYS A 6 11.22 16.14 1.92
CA CYS A 6 10.01 15.47 1.44
C CYS A 6 9.03 15.31 2.60
N VAL A 7 7.89 16.01 2.52
CA VAL A 7 6.82 16.00 3.54
C VAL A 7 6.11 14.62 3.64
N TYR A 8 6.46 13.66 2.78
CA TYR A 8 5.75 12.39 2.63
C TYR A 8 6.64 11.27 2.07
N SER A 9 6.49 10.04 2.59
CA SER A 9 7.13 8.85 2.03
C SER A 9 6.14 8.08 1.15
N THR A 10 6.43 8.03 -0.16
CA THR A 10 5.70 7.23 -1.15
C THR A 10 6.67 6.27 -1.82
N TRP A 11 6.17 5.09 -2.18
CA TRP A 11 6.98 4.07 -2.84
C TRP A 11 6.29 3.55 -4.10
N LYS A 12 7.11 3.21 -5.08
CA LYS A 12 6.74 2.52 -6.32
C LYS A 12 7.76 1.41 -6.56
N ILE A 13 7.34 0.19 -6.33
CA ILE A 13 8.18 -1.00 -6.51
C ILE A 13 7.66 -1.79 -7.69
N HIS A 14 8.53 -2.20 -8.61
CA HIS A 14 8.14 -3.11 -9.70
C HIS A 14 8.04 -4.53 -9.17
N LEU A 15 6.91 -5.18 -9.40
CA LEU A 15 6.73 -6.59 -9.05
C LEU A 15 6.78 -7.43 -10.32
N ARG A 16 7.46 -8.57 -10.23
CA ARG A 16 7.56 -9.57 -11.29
C ARG A 16 6.39 -10.54 -11.20
N ARG A 17 5.96 -11.00 -12.38
CA ARG A 17 4.96 -12.07 -12.56
C ARG A 17 3.59 -11.81 -11.92
N ILE A 18 3.16 -10.56 -11.82
CA ILE A 18 1.81 -10.24 -11.30
C ILE A 18 0.72 -11.03 -12.04
N SER A 19 0.81 -11.14 -13.37
CA SER A 19 -0.14 -11.91 -14.19
C SER A 19 -0.21 -13.41 -13.89
N GLY A 20 0.82 -13.97 -13.25
CA GLY A 20 0.85 -15.37 -12.82
C GLY A 20 0.05 -15.62 -11.55
N PHE A 21 -0.04 -14.63 -10.66
CA PHE A 21 -0.80 -14.71 -9.41
C PHE A 21 -2.20 -14.10 -9.57
N PHE A 22 -2.31 -12.96 -10.26
CA PHE A 22 -3.55 -12.32 -10.65
C PHE A 22 -3.73 -12.47 -12.15
N LYS A 23 -4.56 -13.41 -12.59
CA LYS A 23 -4.78 -13.67 -14.02
C LYS A 23 -5.13 -12.35 -14.74
N PRO A 24 -4.78 -12.17 -16.02
CA PRO A 24 -5.00 -10.90 -16.72
C PRO A 24 -6.43 -10.35 -16.65
N HIS A 25 -7.45 -11.21 -16.61
CA HIS A 25 -8.87 -10.84 -16.45
C HIS A 25 -9.30 -10.60 -14.99
N GLU A 26 -8.50 -11.04 -14.02
CA GLU A 26 -8.76 -10.84 -12.59
C GLU A 26 -8.33 -9.42 -12.20
N GLN A 27 -9.28 -8.49 -12.30
CA GLN A 27 -9.12 -7.08 -11.94
C GLN A 27 -10.25 -6.64 -11.01
N GLN A 28 -9.88 -5.87 -10.00
CA GLN A 28 -10.77 -5.37 -8.97
C GLN A 28 -11.27 -3.99 -9.42
N HIS A 29 -12.52 -3.92 -9.86
CA HIS A 29 -13.17 -2.68 -10.25
C HIS A 29 -13.47 -1.82 -9.02
N TRP A 30 -13.53 -0.50 -9.19
CA TRP A 30 -13.94 0.40 -8.11
C TRP A 30 -15.34 0.05 -7.56
N ASN A 31 -15.52 0.27 -6.27
CA ASN A 31 -16.72 -0.04 -5.53
C ASN A 31 -17.85 0.95 -5.88
N THR A 32 -18.75 0.53 -6.78
CA THR A 32 -19.88 1.34 -7.25
C THR A 32 -20.90 1.68 -6.16
N LYS A 33 -20.87 0.99 -5.03
CA LYS A 33 -21.74 1.23 -3.87
C LYS A 33 -21.14 2.23 -2.87
N TYR A 34 -19.88 2.61 -3.04
CA TYR A 34 -19.19 3.51 -2.11
C TYR A 34 -19.28 4.97 -2.58
N LYS A 35 -19.93 5.82 -1.78
CA LYS A 35 -20.18 7.24 -2.12
C LYS A 35 -18.91 8.01 -2.48
N ALA A 36 -17.82 7.84 -1.72
CA ALA A 36 -16.58 8.55 -2.02
C ALA A 36 -15.89 8.04 -3.31
N ALA A 37 -16.08 6.76 -3.69
CA ALA A 37 -15.62 6.32 -5.00
C ALA A 37 -16.51 6.84 -6.13
N GLN A 38 -17.81 7.01 -5.91
CA GLN A 38 -18.73 7.62 -6.89
C GLN A 38 -18.37 9.09 -7.18
N THR A 39 -17.91 9.86 -6.18
CA THR A 39 -17.45 11.24 -6.44
C THR A 39 -16.24 11.26 -7.37
N ILE A 40 -15.42 10.21 -7.38
CA ILE A 40 -14.25 10.09 -8.25
C ILE A 40 -14.64 9.50 -9.61
N PHE A 41 -15.36 8.38 -9.66
CA PHE A 41 -15.57 7.60 -10.89
C PHE A 41 -16.91 7.86 -11.57
N GLY A 42 -17.74 8.75 -11.01
CA GLY A 42 -19.00 9.19 -11.60
C GLY A 42 -18.83 9.91 -12.94
N ASN A 43 -19.94 10.10 -13.64
CA ASN A 43 -19.95 10.71 -14.97
C ASN A 43 -20.21 12.22 -14.96
N CYS A 44 -20.38 12.84 -13.79
CA CYS A 44 -20.67 14.27 -13.70
C CYS A 44 -19.39 15.13 -13.85
N PRO A 45 -19.52 16.44 -14.19
CA PRO A 45 -18.39 17.35 -14.31
C PRO A 45 -17.53 17.43 -13.03
N ALA A 46 -18.16 17.36 -11.85
CA ALA A 46 -17.44 17.34 -10.58
C ALA A 46 -16.52 16.11 -10.48
N SER A 47 -17.00 14.92 -10.85
CA SER A 47 -16.18 13.71 -10.86
C SER A 47 -15.03 13.74 -11.86
N LEU A 48 -15.24 14.36 -13.02
CA LEU A 48 -14.16 14.61 -13.98
C LEU A 48 -13.08 15.52 -13.37
N ALA A 49 -13.48 16.60 -12.71
CA ALA A 49 -12.55 17.50 -12.02
C ALA A 49 -11.78 16.76 -10.90
N THR A 50 -12.45 15.96 -10.09
CA THR A 50 -11.82 15.13 -9.05
C THR A 50 -10.80 14.16 -9.64
N ARG A 51 -11.10 13.49 -10.76
CA ARG A 51 -10.11 12.61 -11.44
C ARG A 51 -8.91 13.37 -11.96
N SER A 52 -9.12 14.54 -12.55
CA SER A 52 -8.03 15.38 -13.03
C SER A 52 -7.12 15.83 -11.89
N ALA A 53 -7.70 16.23 -10.75
CA ALA A 53 -6.95 16.57 -9.54
C ALA A 53 -6.15 15.36 -9.01
N ILE A 54 -6.76 14.18 -8.96
CA ILE A 54 -6.08 12.93 -8.57
C ILE A 54 -4.90 12.63 -9.49
N LYS A 55 -5.07 12.73 -10.81
CA LYS A 55 -3.98 12.48 -11.76
C LYS A 55 -2.83 13.48 -11.60
N LEU A 56 -3.15 14.75 -11.39
CA LEU A 56 -2.14 15.78 -11.14
C LEU A 56 -1.39 15.51 -9.83
N ALA A 57 -2.11 15.22 -8.75
CA ALA A 57 -1.52 14.89 -7.47
C ALA A 57 -0.66 13.62 -7.55
N HIS A 58 -1.11 12.57 -8.25
CA HIS A 58 -0.32 11.36 -8.47
C HIS A 58 0.99 11.67 -9.19
N LYS A 59 0.92 12.48 -10.25
CA LYS A 59 2.11 12.91 -10.99
C LYS A 59 3.08 13.67 -10.10
N VAL A 60 2.60 14.65 -9.32
CA VAL A 60 3.45 15.43 -8.41
C VAL A 60 4.12 14.51 -7.38
N LEU A 61 3.38 13.57 -6.82
CA LEU A 61 3.92 12.62 -5.84
C LEU A 61 5.06 11.79 -6.44
N TYR A 62 4.83 11.14 -7.58
CA TYR A 62 5.80 10.21 -8.15
C TYR A 62 6.92 10.87 -8.97
N ASP A 63 6.71 12.06 -9.53
CA ASP A 63 7.79 12.84 -10.18
C ASP A 63 8.85 13.28 -9.16
N GLN A 64 8.47 13.47 -7.89
CA GLN A 64 9.39 13.77 -6.80
C GLN A 64 10.05 12.51 -6.24
N THR A 65 9.33 11.40 -6.12
CA THR A 65 9.91 10.11 -5.70
C THR A 65 10.98 9.60 -6.68
N LEU A 66 10.81 9.85 -7.99
CA LEU A 66 11.79 9.53 -9.03
C LEU A 66 13.12 10.31 -8.90
N ARG A 67 13.20 11.35 -8.05
CA ARG A 67 14.47 12.06 -7.79
C ARG A 67 15.34 11.38 -6.72
N HIS A 68 14.80 10.37 -6.04
CA HIS A 68 15.50 9.62 -4.99
C HIS A 68 15.66 8.15 -5.37
N HIS A 69 16.18 7.90 -6.58
CA HIS A 69 16.70 6.59 -6.96
C HIS A 69 18.00 6.30 -6.18
N GLU A 70 17.88 5.74 -4.98
CA GLU A 70 18.93 4.82 -4.53
C GLU A 70 18.84 3.62 -5.48
N ASN A 71 19.84 3.49 -6.38
CA ASN A 71 19.88 2.56 -7.51
C ASN A 71 19.98 1.06 -7.10
N GLY A 72 19.51 0.68 -5.92
CA GLY A 72 19.42 -0.71 -5.48
C GLY A 72 18.12 -1.34 -5.97
N GLN A 73 18.20 -2.49 -6.64
CA GLN A 73 17.02 -3.32 -6.83
C GLN A 73 16.63 -3.89 -5.45
N LEU A 74 15.39 -3.64 -5.00
CA LEU A 74 14.83 -4.34 -3.84
C LEU A 74 14.55 -5.78 -4.29
N THR A 75 15.39 -6.73 -3.87
CA THR A 75 15.35 -8.12 -4.36
C THR A 75 14.94 -9.14 -3.32
N ASN A 76 14.95 -8.77 -2.04
CA ASN A 76 14.68 -9.65 -0.91
C ASN A 76 14.01 -8.88 0.25
N ALA A 77 13.71 -9.60 1.33
CA ALA A 77 13.08 -9.04 2.52
C ALA A 77 13.97 -8.03 3.27
N ASP A 78 15.28 -8.30 3.38
CA ASP A 78 16.22 -7.43 4.11
C ASP A 78 16.29 -6.04 3.46
N ASP A 79 16.26 -5.98 2.13
CA ASP A 79 16.20 -4.73 1.38
C ASP A 79 14.94 -3.92 1.76
N LEU A 80 13.77 -4.58 1.84
CA LEU A 80 12.54 -3.91 2.25
C LEU A 80 12.62 -3.39 3.69
N TRP A 81 13.04 -4.23 4.63
CA TRP A 81 13.17 -3.81 6.03
C TRP A 81 14.13 -2.63 6.17
N LYS A 82 15.31 -2.73 5.57
CA LYS A 82 16.36 -1.72 5.69
C LYS A 82 16.02 -0.39 5.02
N PHE A 83 15.47 -0.43 3.80
CA PHE A 83 15.33 0.78 2.97
C PHE A 83 13.92 1.38 2.99
N VAL A 84 12.90 0.61 3.35
CA VAL A 84 11.50 1.05 3.32
C VAL A 84 10.95 1.21 4.74
N PHE A 85 11.11 0.20 5.59
CA PHE A 85 10.37 0.11 6.86
C PHE A 85 11.17 0.57 8.08
N SER A 86 12.49 0.67 7.99
CA SER A 86 13.32 1.21 9.06
C SER A 86 13.39 2.74 9.03
N ASP A 87 13.22 3.36 10.20
CA ASP A 87 13.50 4.77 10.40
C ASP A 87 15.01 5.02 10.30
N ARG A 88 15.41 6.04 9.52
CA ARG A 88 16.83 6.28 9.21
C ARG A 88 17.63 6.75 10.42
N THR A 89 16.97 7.38 11.39
CA THR A 89 17.62 7.96 12.56
C THR A 89 17.82 6.91 13.64
N THR A 90 16.79 6.13 13.91
CA THR A 90 16.78 5.12 14.98
C THR A 90 17.23 3.74 14.51
N GLN A 91 17.23 3.50 13.20
CA GLN A 91 17.45 2.19 12.57
C GLN A 91 16.47 1.10 13.04
N ARG A 92 15.36 1.51 13.67
CA ARG A 92 14.28 0.61 14.11
C ARG A 92 13.17 0.58 13.07
N ILE A 93 12.44 -0.52 13.02
CA ILE A 93 11.24 -0.62 12.17
C ILE A 93 10.20 0.38 12.69
N LYS A 94 9.66 1.17 11.76
CA LYS A 94 8.68 2.21 12.04
C LYS A 94 7.29 1.58 12.20
N PRO A 95 6.61 1.74 13.35
CA PRO A 95 5.22 1.30 13.50
C PRO A 95 4.30 2.24 12.72
N CYS A 96 3.96 1.86 11.49
CA CYS A 96 3.14 2.69 10.60
C CYS A 96 2.17 1.85 9.77
N ILE A 97 0.99 2.42 9.50
CA ILE A 97 0.00 1.85 8.58
C ILE A 97 0.25 2.44 7.20
N TYR A 98 0.33 1.58 6.20
CA TYR A 98 0.51 1.94 4.80
C TYR A 98 -0.75 1.64 4.01
N THR A 99 -1.17 2.58 3.17
CA THR A 99 -2.19 2.35 2.15
C THR A 99 -1.50 1.84 0.89
N TYR A 100 -2.01 0.79 0.24
CA TYR A 100 -1.38 0.23 -0.96
C TYR A 100 -2.34 -0.07 -2.12
N VAL A 101 -1.76 -0.08 -3.32
CA VAL A 101 -2.37 -0.52 -4.58
C VAL A 101 -1.36 -1.36 -5.37
N ILE A 102 -1.81 -2.47 -5.94
CA ILE A 102 -1.07 -3.25 -6.92
C ILE A 102 -1.73 -3.06 -8.28
N ASN A 103 -0.95 -2.56 -9.25
CA ASN A 103 -1.33 -2.44 -10.65
C ASN A 103 -0.73 -3.60 -11.47
N ASP A 104 -0.78 -3.52 -12.80
CA ASP A 104 -0.27 -4.59 -13.67
C ASP A 104 1.23 -4.87 -13.54
N ASN A 105 2.02 -3.89 -13.09
CA ASN A 105 3.48 -4.00 -13.01
C ASN A 105 4.08 -3.51 -11.68
N THR A 106 3.31 -2.80 -10.86
CA THR A 106 3.86 -2.06 -9.73
C THR A 106 3.02 -2.18 -8.47
N TRP A 107 3.73 -2.20 -7.34
CA TRP A 107 3.20 -2.00 -6.00
C TRP A 107 3.46 -0.56 -5.59
N HIS A 108 2.37 0.19 -5.41
CA HIS A 108 2.37 1.57 -4.97
C HIS A 108 1.86 1.62 -3.53
N PHE A 109 2.57 2.31 -2.65
CA PHE A 109 2.07 2.53 -1.29
C PHE A 109 2.59 3.83 -0.69
N SER A 110 1.91 4.28 0.35
CA SER A 110 2.25 5.46 1.13
C SER A 110 1.82 5.28 2.57
N GLU A 111 2.44 6.01 3.49
CA GLU A 111 1.97 6.09 4.87
C GLU A 111 0.54 6.65 4.93
N THR A 112 -0.31 6.08 5.80
CA THR A 112 -1.75 6.36 5.83
C THR A 112 -2.06 7.69 6.51
N ASP A 113 -1.30 8.11 7.51
CA ASP A 113 -1.60 9.31 8.32
C ASP A 113 -0.89 10.60 7.84
N VAL A 114 -0.67 10.71 6.53
CA VAL A 114 -0.07 11.92 5.94
C VAL A 114 -1.16 12.96 5.65
N GLN A 115 -1.07 14.11 6.32
CA GLN A 115 -2.03 15.23 6.22
C GLN A 115 -2.28 15.70 4.78
N PHE A 116 -1.30 15.54 3.88
CA PHE A 116 -1.43 15.82 2.44
C PHE A 116 -2.61 15.07 1.78
N PHE A 117 -2.94 13.87 2.26
CA PHE A 117 -4.01 13.05 1.71
C PHE A 117 -5.38 13.30 2.36
N ALA A 118 -5.44 14.08 3.45
CA ALA A 118 -6.69 14.32 4.18
C ALA A 118 -7.73 15.04 3.30
N ASP A 119 -7.27 15.88 2.38
CA ASP A 119 -8.11 16.64 1.45
C ASP A 119 -8.42 15.87 0.14
N LEU A 120 -7.81 14.70 -0.07
CA LEU A 120 -8.01 13.90 -1.27
C LEU A 120 -9.15 12.89 -1.10
N ALA A 121 -9.99 12.78 -2.13
CA ALA A 121 -11.20 11.95 -2.11
C ALA A 121 -10.94 10.45 -1.87
N SER A 122 -9.73 9.96 -2.19
CA SER A 122 -9.31 8.59 -1.90
C SER A 122 -7.80 8.42 -2.07
N LYS A 123 -7.14 7.88 -1.04
CA LYS A 123 -5.73 7.47 -1.06
C LYS A 123 -5.48 6.36 -2.09
N HIS A 124 -6.32 5.33 -2.13
CA HIS A 124 -6.21 4.24 -3.10
C HIS A 124 -6.37 4.75 -4.54
N ALA A 125 -7.34 5.62 -4.81
CA ALA A 125 -7.51 6.19 -6.14
C ALA A 125 -6.30 7.04 -6.54
N LEU A 126 -5.70 7.76 -5.59
CA LEU A 126 -4.47 8.50 -5.82
C LEU A 126 -3.31 7.58 -6.19
N LEU A 127 -3.04 6.55 -5.40
CA LEU A 127 -1.98 5.56 -5.68
C LEU A 127 -2.21 4.84 -7.02
N ALA A 128 -3.46 4.63 -7.41
CA ALA A 128 -3.85 4.02 -8.68
C ALA A 128 -3.89 4.99 -9.88
N ASN A 129 -3.44 6.24 -9.74
CA ASN A 129 -3.52 7.27 -10.78
C ASN A 129 -4.96 7.46 -11.34
N GLY A 130 -5.97 7.30 -10.47
CA GLY A 130 -7.38 7.36 -10.84
C GLY A 130 -7.83 6.22 -11.78
N SER A 131 -7.15 5.07 -11.77
CA SER A 131 -7.59 3.89 -12.52
C SER A 131 -8.90 3.33 -11.95
N LYS A 132 -9.81 2.92 -12.84
CA LYS A 132 -11.05 2.22 -12.43
C LYS A 132 -10.81 0.79 -11.95
N TYR A 133 -9.64 0.24 -12.29
CA TYR A 133 -9.28 -1.15 -12.02
C TYR A 133 -7.88 -1.23 -11.42
N VAL A 134 -7.72 -2.14 -10.46
CA VAL A 134 -6.43 -2.50 -9.86
C VAL A 134 -6.34 -4.03 -9.81
N ARG A 135 -5.14 -4.58 -9.61
CA ARG A 135 -4.98 -6.01 -9.33
C ARG A 135 -5.38 -6.31 -7.89
N TYR A 136 -4.96 -5.46 -6.96
CA TYR A 136 -5.36 -5.55 -5.56
C TYR A 136 -5.13 -4.21 -4.83
N ALA A 137 -5.74 -4.04 -3.67
CA ALA A 137 -5.61 -2.83 -2.86
C ALA A 137 -6.03 -3.09 -1.40
N GLY A 138 -5.49 -2.31 -0.48
CA GLY A 138 -5.84 -2.40 0.94
C GLY A 138 -4.92 -1.54 1.79
N GLU A 139 -4.73 -1.96 3.04
CA GLU A 139 -3.75 -1.44 3.97
C GLU A 139 -2.83 -2.55 4.45
N PHE A 140 -1.65 -2.17 4.94
CA PHE A 140 -0.72 -3.09 5.57
C PHE A 140 0.13 -2.40 6.62
N HIS A 141 0.69 -3.15 7.56
CA HIS A 141 1.59 -2.63 8.59
C HIS A 141 2.60 -3.68 9.05
N PRO A 142 3.78 -3.27 9.52
CA PRO A 142 4.72 -4.17 10.17
C PRO A 142 4.27 -4.48 11.59
N ARG A 143 4.54 -5.71 12.05
CA ARG A 143 4.43 -6.08 13.46
C ARG A 143 5.52 -7.09 13.85
N PRO A 144 5.94 -7.12 15.12
CA PRO A 144 6.77 -8.20 15.63
C PRO A 144 5.95 -9.50 15.62
N LYS A 145 6.54 -10.57 15.07
CA LYS A 145 5.88 -11.87 14.87
C LYS A 145 5.41 -12.52 16.17
N TYR A 146 6.14 -12.29 17.26
CA TYR A 146 5.86 -12.88 18.57
C TYR A 146 5.20 -11.92 19.56
N GLY A 147 4.70 -10.78 19.05
CA GLY A 147 4.01 -9.76 19.84
C GLY A 147 4.93 -8.64 20.34
N TRP A 148 4.32 -7.49 20.64
CA TRP A 148 5.02 -6.25 21.00
C TRP A 148 5.73 -6.31 22.36
N ASP A 149 5.33 -7.23 23.24
CA ASP A 149 5.93 -7.41 24.57
C ASP A 149 7.21 -8.27 24.56
N ARG A 150 7.58 -8.84 23.41
CA ARG A 150 8.76 -9.72 23.29
C ARG A 150 9.90 -9.01 22.57
N CYS A 151 11.11 -9.13 23.11
CA CYS A 151 12.35 -8.60 22.52
C CYS A 151 12.92 -9.51 21.41
N ASP A 152 12.07 -10.08 20.56
CA ASP A 152 12.51 -10.90 19.42
C ASP A 152 12.39 -10.08 18.13
N ASP A 153 13.45 -10.08 17.32
CA ASP A 153 13.64 -9.20 16.15
C ASP A 153 13.03 -9.79 14.86
N GLU A 154 12.22 -10.85 14.94
CA GLU A 154 11.47 -11.34 13.78
C GLU A 154 10.23 -10.49 13.52
N TRP A 155 10.22 -9.81 12.37
CA TRP A 155 9.10 -8.98 11.91
C TRP A 155 8.34 -9.64 10.77
N GLU A 156 7.05 -9.30 10.69
CA GLU A 156 6.18 -9.67 9.60
C GLU A 156 5.35 -8.48 9.12
N LEU A 157 4.92 -8.53 7.86
CA LEU A 157 3.97 -7.59 7.30
C LEU A 157 2.57 -8.20 7.33
N VAL A 158 1.65 -7.47 7.92
CA VAL A 158 0.23 -7.81 7.94
C VAL A 158 -0.46 -7.04 6.82
N PHE A 159 -1.01 -7.75 5.84
CA PHE A 159 -1.79 -7.17 4.75
C PHE A 159 -3.28 -7.43 4.92
N ASP A 160 -4.10 -6.50 4.46
CA ASP A 160 -5.54 -6.69 4.33
C ASP A 160 -6.04 -6.33 2.93
N ASN A 161 -7.35 -6.53 2.72
CA ASN A 161 -8.10 -6.10 1.54
C ASN A 161 -9.00 -4.88 1.81
N GLY A 162 -8.65 -4.09 2.82
CA GLY A 162 -9.36 -2.91 3.31
C GLY A 162 -9.24 -1.71 2.39
N SER A 163 -9.96 -1.73 1.27
CA SER A 163 -10.11 -0.55 0.41
C SER A 163 -11.58 -0.18 0.23
N GLY A 164 -12.00 0.97 0.74
CA GLY A 164 -13.33 1.50 0.41
C GLY A 164 -13.50 1.74 -1.10
N THR A 165 -12.39 2.04 -1.80
CA THR A 165 -12.40 2.41 -3.22
C THR A 165 -12.53 1.21 -4.13
N TYR A 166 -11.85 0.10 -3.85
CA TYR A 166 -11.84 -1.09 -4.72
C TYR A 166 -12.50 -2.32 -4.09
N ALA A 167 -12.59 -2.38 -2.76
CA ALA A 167 -13.17 -3.47 -1.98
C ALA A 167 -12.85 -4.87 -2.55
N PRO A 168 -11.56 -5.20 -2.74
CA PRO A 168 -11.19 -6.36 -3.53
C PRO A 168 -11.54 -7.68 -2.84
N ASN A 169 -11.73 -8.74 -3.65
CA ASN A 169 -12.18 -10.04 -3.17
C ASN A 169 -11.22 -10.61 -2.09
N PRO A 170 -11.71 -10.98 -0.89
CA PRO A 170 -10.89 -11.63 0.14
C PRO A 170 -10.28 -12.96 -0.30
N ASP A 171 -10.91 -13.69 -1.23
CA ASP A 171 -10.38 -14.98 -1.72
C ASP A 171 -9.00 -14.83 -2.41
N LEU A 172 -8.66 -13.62 -2.87
CA LEU A 172 -7.39 -13.33 -3.53
C LEU A 172 -6.27 -12.90 -2.58
N LEU A 173 -6.51 -12.89 -1.26
CA LEU A 173 -5.46 -12.61 -0.26
C LEU A 173 -4.30 -13.62 -0.36
N ILE A 174 -4.61 -14.88 -0.70
CA ILE A 174 -3.57 -15.88 -0.93
C ILE A 174 -2.68 -15.51 -2.13
N ASN A 175 -3.28 -15.04 -3.23
CA ASN A 175 -2.55 -14.60 -4.42
C ASN A 175 -1.66 -13.40 -4.12
N LEU A 176 -2.14 -12.46 -3.29
CA LEU A 176 -1.33 -11.33 -2.80
C LEU A 176 -0.11 -11.84 -2.02
N LYS A 177 -0.32 -12.74 -1.06
CA LYS A 177 0.75 -13.31 -0.24
C LYS A 177 1.79 -14.01 -1.11
N GLU A 178 1.37 -14.88 -2.02
CA GLU A 178 2.27 -15.61 -2.91
C GLU A 178 3.05 -14.69 -3.85
N LEU A 179 2.41 -13.66 -4.39
CA LEU A 179 3.06 -12.65 -5.23
C LEU A 179 4.19 -11.92 -4.49
N LEU A 180 3.93 -11.51 -3.26
CA LEU A 180 4.91 -10.77 -2.45
C LEU A 180 6.05 -11.68 -2.00
N LEU A 181 5.77 -12.91 -1.57
CA LEU A 181 6.80 -13.91 -1.24
C LEU A 181 7.69 -14.26 -2.44
N PHE A 182 7.11 -14.33 -3.64
CA PHE A 182 7.86 -14.56 -4.88
C PHE A 182 8.82 -13.41 -5.20
N ASN A 183 8.40 -12.16 -4.95
CA ASN A 183 9.22 -10.98 -5.24
C ASN A 183 10.23 -10.67 -4.14
N PHE A 184 9.93 -11.02 -2.89
CA PHE A 184 10.78 -10.77 -1.73
C PHE A 184 10.95 -12.05 -0.90
N PRO A 185 11.82 -12.97 -1.34
CA PRO A 185 12.15 -14.17 -0.57
C PRO A 185 12.64 -13.80 0.84
N GLY A 186 12.22 -14.58 1.83
CA GLY A 186 12.52 -14.36 3.25
C GLY A 186 11.54 -13.43 3.97
N LEU A 187 10.57 -12.83 3.28
CA LEU A 187 9.60 -11.94 3.89
C LEU A 187 8.54 -12.73 4.65
N ASN A 188 8.29 -12.39 5.91
CA ASN A 188 7.15 -12.95 6.63
C ASN A 188 5.88 -12.14 6.31
N ILE A 189 4.84 -12.82 5.84
CA ILE A 189 3.57 -12.19 5.44
C ILE A 189 2.40 -12.91 6.08
N VAL A 190 1.55 -12.12 6.73
CA VAL A 190 0.24 -12.52 7.22
C VAL A 190 -0.81 -11.71 6.47
N THR A 191 -1.92 -12.35 6.14
CA THR A 191 -3.04 -11.71 5.46
C THR A 191 -4.30 -11.91 6.29
N TYR A 192 -5.07 -10.84 6.45
CA TYR A 192 -6.38 -10.89 7.08
C TYR A 192 -7.43 -10.28 6.15
N GLU A 193 -8.65 -10.81 6.19
CA GLU A 193 -9.78 -10.08 5.64
C GLU A 193 -10.01 -8.81 6.46
N TYR A 194 -10.44 -7.72 5.81
CA TYR A 194 -10.74 -6.44 6.44
C TYR A 194 -11.67 -6.53 7.67
N LYS A 195 -12.58 -7.51 7.70
CA LYS A 195 -13.53 -7.72 8.80
C LYS A 195 -13.02 -8.65 9.90
N ASP A 196 -11.85 -9.26 9.72
CA ASP A 196 -11.27 -10.19 10.68
C ASP A 196 -10.96 -9.48 12.01
N PRO A 197 -11.44 -9.97 13.15
CA PRO A 197 -11.13 -9.39 14.46
C PRO A 197 -9.63 -9.29 14.74
N ARG A 198 -8.83 -10.24 14.25
CA ARG A 198 -7.37 -10.30 14.46
C ARG A 198 -6.64 -9.14 13.78
N LEU A 199 -7.19 -8.63 12.67
CA LEU A 199 -6.67 -7.43 12.02
C LEU A 199 -6.86 -6.21 12.93
N LYS A 200 -8.05 -6.05 13.51
CA LYS A 200 -8.36 -4.92 14.41
C LYS A 200 -7.49 -4.93 15.66
N GLU A 201 -7.28 -6.10 16.24
CA GLU A 201 -6.36 -6.29 17.36
C GLU A 201 -4.94 -5.86 16.97
N SER A 202 -4.43 -6.38 15.86
CA SER A 202 -3.09 -6.06 15.38
C SER A 202 -2.88 -4.55 15.11
N VAL A 203 -3.87 -3.88 14.53
CA VAL A 203 -3.83 -2.42 14.30
C VAL A 203 -3.91 -1.65 15.63
N THR A 204 -4.67 -2.16 16.61
CA THR A 204 -4.77 -1.53 17.93
C THR A 204 -3.45 -1.61 18.68
N GLU A 205 -2.76 -2.74 18.60
CA GLU A 205 -1.43 -2.90 19.20
C GLU A 205 -0.38 -2.00 18.54
N LEU A 206 -0.37 -1.93 17.21
CA LEU A 206 0.52 -1.03 16.46
C LEU A 206 0.37 0.43 16.90
N LYS A 207 -0.87 0.89 17.14
CA LYS A 207 -1.15 2.26 17.59
C LYS A 207 -0.73 2.56 19.02
N ARG A 208 -0.41 1.53 19.81
CA ARG A 208 0.07 1.66 21.19
C ARG A 208 1.59 1.61 21.30
N ALA A 209 2.26 1.04 20.29
CA ALA A 209 3.72 0.93 20.20
C ALA A 209 4.38 2.28 19.89
#